data_AF-A0A916HVA7-F1
#
_entry.id   AF-A0A916HVA7-F1
#
_cell.length_a   1.000
_cell.length_b   1.000
_cell.length_c   1.000
_cell.angle_alpha   90.00
_cell.angle_beta   90.00
_cell.angle_gamma   90.00
#
_symmetry.space_group_name_H-M   'P 1'
#
loop_
_entity.id
_entity.type
_entity.pdbx_description
1 polymer ?
#
loop_
_entity_poly.entity_id
_entity_poly.type
_entity_poly.pdbx_seq_one_letter_code
_entity_poly.pdbx_strand_id
1 'polypeptide(L)' 'MTLRTNGRVALVTGGAGFIGSHLADGLVAAGWRVRVLDDFSSGRKENLAH' A
#
# COMPACT_ATOMS: atom_id res chain seq x y z
N MET A 1 19.11 18.74 14.05
CA MET A 1 19.46 17.37 13.61
C MET A 1 18.18 16.55 13.60
N THR A 2 17.51 16.45 12.45
CA THR A 2 16.21 15.76 12.36
C THR A 2 16.46 14.26 12.32
N LEU A 3 16.09 13.56 13.38
CA LEU A 3 16.09 12.10 13.44
C LEU A 3 15.18 11.59 12.32
N ARG A 4 15.75 10.94 11.30
CA ARG A 4 14.97 10.16 10.34
C ARG A 4 14.40 8.97 11.12
N THR A 5 13.12 9.01 11.43
CA THR A 5 12.41 7.82 11.90
C THR A 5 12.52 6.79 10.78
N ASN A 6 13.25 5.69 11.00
CA ASN A 6 13.31 4.56 10.07
C ASN A 6 11.95 3.84 10.11
N GLY A 7 10.90 4.48 9.59
CA GLY A 7 9.61 3.86 9.37
C GLY A 7 9.78 2.73 8.35
N ARG A 8 9.17 1.57 8.61
CA ARG A 8 9.27 0.42 7.71
C ARG A 8 8.52 0.74 6.42
N VAL A 9 9.14 0.44 5.28
CA VAL A 9 8.57 0.70 3.95
C VAL A 9 8.17 -0.62 3.31
N ALA A 10 6.96 -0.67 2.76
CA ALA A 10 6.46 -1.82 1.99
C ALA A 10 6.12 -1.40 0.55
N LEU A 11 6.46 -2.26 -0.41
CA LEU A 11 5.98 -2.19 -1.79
C LEU A 11 4.97 -3.32 -1.99
N VAL A 12 3.74 -2.98 -2.36
CA VAL A 12 2.67 -3.93 -2.65
C VAL A 12 2.45 -3.94 -4.16
N THR A 13 2.71 -5.08 -4.79
CA THR A 13 2.37 -5.32 -6.20
C THR A 13 0.95 -5.86 -6.32
N GLY A 14 0.20 -5.44 -7.33
CA GLY A 14 -1.20 -5.84 -7.47
C GLY A 14 -2.12 -5.19 -6.42
N GLY A 15 -1.71 -4.03 -5.88
CA GLY A 15 -2.38 -3.37 -4.76
C GLY A 15 -3.76 -2.76 -5.10
N ALA A 16 -4.13 -2.63 -6.36
CA ALA A 16 -5.48 -2.25 -6.76
C ALA A 16 -6.41 -3.48 -6.95
N GLY A 17 -5.91 -4.70 -6.77
CA GLY A 17 -6.72 -5.93 -6.69
C GLY A 17 -7.35 -6.12 -5.30
N PHE A 18 -8.26 -7.10 -5.17
CA PHE A 18 -9.00 -7.34 -3.92
C PHE A 18 -8.08 -7.60 -2.72
N ILE A 19 -7.15 -8.56 -2.84
CA ILE A 19 -6.23 -8.90 -1.73
C ILE A 19 -5.20 -7.79 -1.51
N GLY A 20 -4.68 -7.23 -2.60
CA GLY A 20 -3.62 -6.23 -2.56
C GLY A 20 -4.05 -4.94 -1.86
N SER A 21 -5.29 -4.50 -2.07
CA SER A 21 -5.81 -3.29 -1.41
C SER A 21 -5.96 -3.47 0.09
N HIS A 22 -6.58 -4.57 0.53
CA HIS A 22 -6.75 -4.88 1.95
C HIS A 22 -5.39 -5.09 2.66
N LEU A 23 -4.40 -5.66 1.96
CA LEU A 23 -3.03 -5.76 2.49
C LEU A 23 -2.40 -4.37 2.65
N ALA A 24 -2.56 -3.48 1.66
CA ALA A 24 -2.07 -2.11 1.73
C ALA A 24 -2.70 -1.37 2.92
N ASP A 25 -4.02 -1.48 3.10
CA ASP A 25 -4.74 -0.89 4.24
C ASP A 25 -4.22 -1.41 5.58
N GLY A 26 -4.05 -2.74 5.70
CA GLY A 26 -3.51 -3.36 6.91
C GLY A 26 -2.09 -2.89 7.25
N LEU A 27 -1.23 -2.73 6.23
CA LEU A 27 0.13 -2.23 6.41
C LEU A 27 0.14 -0.75 6.84
N VAL A 28 -0.71 0.08 6.24
CA VAL A 28 -0.88 1.48 6.66
C VAL A 28 -1.36 1.55 8.12
N ALA A 29 -2.38 0.76 8.49
CA ALA A 29 -2.89 0.67 9.86
C ALA A 29 -1.80 0.19 10.85
N ALA A 30 -0.88 -0.66 10.40
CA ALA A 30 0.27 -1.11 11.18
C ALA A 30 1.44 -0.09 11.24
N GLY A 31 1.28 1.12 10.69
CA GLY A 31 2.26 2.20 10.73
C GLY A 31 3.36 2.11 9.68
N TRP A 32 3.16 1.31 8.62
CA TRP A 32 4.11 1.22 7.52
C TRP A 32 3.89 2.34 6.51
N ARG A 33 4.97 2.77 5.85
CA ARG A 33 4.87 3.58 4.64
C ARG A 33 4.68 2.65 3.44
N VAL A 34 3.51 2.67 2.84
CA VAL A 34 3.15 1.77 1.73
C VAL A 34 3.28 2.47 0.39
N ARG A 35 3.79 1.74 -0.60
CA ARG A 35 3.78 2.10 -2.03
C ARG A 35 3.08 0.98 -2.79
N VAL A 36 2.19 1.34 -3.70
CA VAL A 36 1.48 0.37 -4.55
C VAL A 36 2.01 0.46 -5.98
N LEU A 37 2.25 -0.71 -6.60
CA LEU A 37 2.49 -0.85 -8.03
C LEU A 37 1.44 -1.81 -8.60
N ASP A 38 0.67 -1.34 -9.56
CA ASP A 38 -0.41 -2.12 -10.17
C ASP A 38 -0.50 -1.78 -11.67
N ASP A 39 -0.80 -2.77 -12.49
CA ASP A 39 -0.95 -2.65 -13.94
C ASP A 39 -2.42 -2.45 -14.38
N PHE A 40 -3.36 -2.52 -13.42
CA PHE A 40 -4.80 -2.45 -13.61
C PHE A 40 -5.37 -3.50 -14.57
N SER A 41 -4.70 -4.63 -14.76
CA SER A 41 -5.19 -5.73 -15.61
C SER A 41 -6.51 -6.32 -15.08
N SER A 42 -6.65 -6.40 -13.76
CA SER A 42 -7.86 -6.81 -13.03
C SER A 42 -8.20 -5.90 -11.84
N GLY A 43 -7.27 -5.02 -11.47
CA GLY A 43 -7.42 -4.07 -10.38
C GLY A 43 -8.31 -2.87 -10.74
N ARG A 44 -8.83 -2.21 -9.71
CA ARG A 44 -9.71 -1.04 -9.82
C ARG A 44 -9.22 0.07 -8.90
N LYS A 45 -9.14 1.30 -9.38
CA LYS A 45 -8.66 2.44 -8.56
C LYS A 45 -9.56 2.69 -7.34
N GLU A 46 -10.83 2.36 -7.46
CA GLU A 46 -11.83 2.43 -6.40
C GLU A 46 -11.46 1.51 -5.22
N ASN A 47 -10.72 0.43 -5.47
CA ASN A 47 -10.18 -0.44 -4.43
C ASN A 47 -9.04 0.23 -3.65
N LEU A 48 -8.69 1.49 -3.87
CA LEU A 48 -7.69 2.25 -3.09
C LEU A 48 -8.25 3.60 -2.59
N ALA A 49 -9.55 3.85 -2.74
CA ALA A 49 -10.18 5.15 -2.50
C ALA A 49 -10.72 5.35 -1.06
N HIS A 50 -10.26 4.55 -0.11
CA HIS A 50 -10.74 4.50 1.28
C HIS A 50 -9.95 5.44 2.21
#